data_AF-A0A1A9BXA4-F1
#
_entry.id   AF-A0A1A9BXA4-F1
#
_cell.length_a   1.000
_cell.length_b   1.000
_cell.length_c   1.000
_cell.angle_alpha   90.00
_cell.angle_beta   90.00
_cell.angle_gamma   90.00
#
_symmetry.space_group_name_H-M   'P 1'
#
loop_
_entity.id
_entity.type
_entity.pdbx_description
1 polymer ?
#
loop_
_entity_poly.entity_id
_entity_poly.type
_entity_poly.pdbx_seq_one_letter_code
_entity_poly.pdbx_strand_id
1 'polypeptide(L)'
;MTQQFTPPPMPGYGPPVPPPPPKGPRTALIATAAAVAGAVVAAAVTYGVTGGGDSEAKPAPTVTVTKTAPAAGTDAAAEDTAEEETGGEEAGSGDAYALDDTVVYDHDVEVSLSGFSRGVSSEYAAPENTPYVKFTIKVVNNSDSAVDANEMTVSCAYGDEGREGESVYDEGLDGLPDTKILAGRSLSFTYACELPKKETFLQVEVAPDFDSEESVFAGEVK
;
A
#
# COMPACT_ATOMS: atom_id res chain seq x y z
N MET A 1 31.71 17.82 -59.04
CA MET A 1 30.70 16.85 -59.53
C MET A 1 29.88 16.43 -58.33
N THR A 2 28.68 16.96 -58.18
CA THR A 2 27.80 16.71 -57.02
C THR A 2 26.76 15.69 -57.44
N GLN A 3 26.76 14.49 -56.84
CA GLN A 3 25.76 13.47 -57.15
C GLN A 3 24.48 13.74 -56.36
N GLN A 4 23.36 13.88 -57.08
CA GLN A 4 22.04 13.98 -56.46
C GLN A 4 21.58 12.58 -56.02
N PHE A 5 21.48 12.37 -54.71
CA PHE A 5 20.76 11.23 -54.14
C PHE A 5 19.26 11.54 -54.16
N THR A 6 18.51 10.88 -55.04
CA THR A 6 17.04 10.81 -54.96
C THR A 6 16.64 9.56 -54.19
N PRO A 7 15.91 9.67 -53.06
CA PRO A 7 15.41 8.50 -52.34
C PRO A 7 14.36 7.74 -53.17
N PRO A 8 14.20 6.42 -52.97
CA PRO A 8 13.20 5.62 -53.66
C PRO A 8 11.77 6.01 -53.23
N PRO A 9 10.76 5.81 -54.10
CA PRO A 9 9.37 6.06 -53.74
C PRO A 9 8.88 5.07 -52.68
N MET A 10 8.35 5.61 -51.58
CA MET A 10 7.73 4.81 -50.51
C MET A 10 6.44 4.13 -51.01
N PRO A 11 6.13 2.89 -50.57
CA PRO A 11 4.83 2.27 -50.82
C PRO A 11 3.70 3.12 -50.24
N GLY A 12 2.64 3.33 -51.02
CA GLY A 12 1.49 4.12 -50.59
C GLY A 12 0.71 3.41 -49.48
N TYR A 13 0.66 4.01 -48.29
CA TYR A 13 -0.27 3.60 -47.25
C TYR A 13 -1.70 3.86 -47.73
N GLY A 14 -2.51 2.80 -47.83
CA GLY A 14 -3.94 2.92 -48.07
C GLY A 14 -4.63 3.66 -46.90
N PRO A 15 -5.84 4.21 -47.13
CA PRO A 15 -6.56 4.92 -46.07
C PRO A 15 -6.85 3.99 -44.89
N PRO A 16 -6.81 4.49 -43.65
CA PRO A 16 -7.06 3.68 -42.46
C PRO A 16 -8.49 3.12 -42.50
N VAL A 17 -8.61 1.79 -42.35
CA VAL A 17 -9.90 1.15 -42.12
C VAL A 17 -10.42 1.53 -40.72
N PRO A 18 -11.66 2.02 -40.59
CA PRO A 18 -12.22 2.37 -39.29
C PRO A 18 -12.38 1.12 -38.41
N PRO A 19 -12.20 1.25 -37.09
CA PRO A 19 -12.34 0.12 -36.18
C PRO A 19 -13.80 -0.40 -36.16
N PRO A 20 -14.02 -1.72 -35.95
CA PRO A 20 -15.36 -2.27 -35.84
C PRO A 20 -16.07 -1.71 -34.59
N PRO A 21 -17.39 -1.47 -34.64
CA PRO A 21 -18.12 -0.89 -33.52
C PRO A 21 -18.14 -1.84 -32.30
N PRO A 22 -18.02 -1.33 -31.07
CA PRO A 22 -18.01 -2.14 -29.86
C PRO A 22 -19.35 -2.85 -29.66
N LYS A 23 -19.30 -4.15 -29.34
CA LYS A 23 -20.48 -4.94 -28.97
C LYS A 23 -20.87 -4.62 -27.52
N GLY A 24 -21.81 -3.69 -27.34
CA GLY A 24 -22.29 -3.30 -26.01
C GLY A 24 -22.93 -4.46 -25.24
N PRO A 25 -22.72 -4.56 -23.91
CA PRO A 25 -23.40 -5.54 -23.07
C PRO A 25 -24.88 -5.20 -22.91
N ARG A 26 -25.73 -6.23 -22.79
CA ARG A 26 -27.16 -6.09 -22.51
C ARG A 26 -27.39 -5.89 -21.02
N THR A 27 -27.41 -4.65 -20.56
CA THR A 27 -27.70 -4.33 -19.15
C THR A 27 -29.16 -4.63 -18.80
N ALA A 28 -29.38 -5.57 -17.90
CA ALA A 28 -30.70 -5.82 -17.32
C ALA A 28 -30.98 -4.79 -16.21
N LEU A 29 -32.12 -4.12 -16.28
CA LEU A 29 -32.63 -3.25 -15.22
C LEU A 29 -33.05 -4.10 -14.01
N ILE A 30 -32.41 -3.90 -12.86
CA ILE A 30 -32.96 -4.28 -11.55
C ILE A 30 -32.87 -3.05 -10.66
N ALA A 31 -34.04 -2.48 -10.33
CA ALA A 31 -34.19 -1.42 -9.34
C ALA A 31 -34.92 -1.99 -8.13
N THR A 32 -34.29 -1.92 -6.95
CA THR A 32 -34.94 -2.20 -5.66
C THR A 32 -34.38 -1.23 -4.61
N ALA A 33 -35.28 -0.64 -3.84
CA ALA A 33 -34.99 0.52 -2.99
C ALA A 33 -34.77 0.17 -1.51
N ALA A 34 -34.19 1.15 -0.81
CA ALA A 34 -33.86 1.27 0.60
C ALA A 34 -34.77 0.60 1.66
N ALA A 35 -34.14 0.24 2.79
CA ALA A 35 -34.71 0.44 4.13
C ALA A 35 -33.58 0.64 5.17
N VAL A 36 -33.78 1.58 6.11
CA VAL A 36 -32.86 1.91 7.22
C VAL A 36 -33.48 1.46 8.54
N ALA A 37 -32.69 0.81 9.42
CA ALA A 37 -32.91 0.73 10.87
C ALA A 37 -31.63 0.24 11.55
N GLY A 38 -31.35 0.63 12.79
CA GLY A 38 -30.13 0.20 13.49
C GLY A 38 -30.27 0.00 15.00
N ALA A 39 -29.10 -0.18 15.63
CA ALA A 39 -28.75 0.10 17.03
C ALA A 39 -28.68 -1.05 18.09
N VAL A 40 -27.58 -1.01 18.88
CA VAL A 40 -27.34 -1.42 20.29
C VAL A 40 -26.96 -2.88 20.69
N VAL A 41 -25.64 -3.17 20.69
CA VAL A 41 -24.71 -3.54 21.82
C VAL A 41 -24.92 -4.74 22.81
N ALA A 42 -23.79 -5.43 23.11
CA ALA A 42 -23.40 -6.33 24.25
C ALA A 42 -23.97 -7.78 24.34
N ALA A 43 -23.21 -8.90 24.47
CA ALA A 43 -22.13 -9.34 25.41
C ALA A 43 -22.69 -9.86 26.78
N ALA A 44 -22.23 -10.95 27.44
CA ALA A 44 -21.03 -11.82 27.33
C ALA A 44 -21.16 -13.23 28.01
N VAL A 45 -20.27 -14.17 27.59
CA VAL A 45 -19.46 -15.19 28.33
C VAL A 45 -19.97 -15.90 29.63
N THR A 46 -19.79 -17.24 29.71
CA THR A 46 -19.33 -17.96 30.94
C THR A 46 -18.57 -19.28 30.68
N TYR A 47 -17.50 -19.52 31.47
CA TYR A 47 -16.91 -20.85 31.76
C TYR A 47 -17.76 -21.64 32.79
N GLY A 48 -17.56 -22.95 33.05
CA GLY A 48 -16.62 -23.91 32.46
C GLY A 48 -15.90 -24.77 33.51
N VAL A 49 -15.85 -26.12 33.34
CA VAL A 49 -15.16 -27.14 34.20
C VAL A 49 -15.83 -27.32 35.60
N THR A 50 -16.21 -28.49 36.12
CA THR A 50 -15.62 -29.85 36.19
C THR A 50 -16.71 -30.89 36.54
N GLY A 51 -16.49 -32.19 36.30
CA GLY A 51 -17.24 -33.28 36.98
C GLY A 51 -17.52 -34.50 36.10
N GLY A 52 -16.86 -35.63 36.36
CA GLY A 52 -17.03 -36.87 35.59
C GLY A 52 -18.10 -37.81 36.15
N GLY A 53 -18.69 -38.62 35.26
CA GLY A 53 -19.64 -39.69 35.61
C GLY A 53 -20.44 -40.15 34.38
N ASP A 54 -20.17 -41.37 33.91
CA ASP A 54 -20.79 -42.00 32.74
C ASP A 54 -22.33 -42.00 32.76
N SER A 55 -22.95 -41.54 31.67
CA SER A 55 -23.95 -42.32 30.90
C SER A 55 -24.36 -41.56 29.61
N GLU A 56 -24.78 -42.32 28.61
CA GLU A 56 -24.79 -41.92 27.20
C GLU A 56 -26.11 -41.28 26.70
N ALA A 57 -26.07 -40.73 25.47
CA ALA A 57 -27.17 -40.27 24.60
C ALA A 57 -27.69 -38.80 24.71
N LYS A 58 -27.30 -38.01 23.69
CA LYS A 58 -28.02 -36.83 23.13
C LYS A 58 -29.22 -37.35 22.27
N PRO A 59 -30.27 -36.55 21.93
CA PRO A 59 -30.17 -35.23 21.29
C PRO A 59 -30.92 -34.09 22.01
N ALA A 60 -30.79 -32.88 21.45
CA ALA A 60 -31.16 -31.60 22.08
C ALA A 60 -32.65 -31.22 21.94
N PRO A 61 -33.12 -30.28 22.79
CA PRO A 61 -34.26 -29.42 22.47
C PRO A 61 -33.92 -27.91 22.47
N THR A 62 -34.56 -27.24 21.53
CA THR A 62 -34.89 -25.81 21.38
C THR A 62 -35.13 -25.03 22.68
N VAL A 63 -34.68 -23.76 22.75
CA VAL A 63 -35.22 -22.75 23.68
C VAL A 63 -35.36 -21.40 23.00
N THR A 64 -36.54 -20.78 23.14
CA THR A 64 -36.83 -19.41 22.69
C THR A 64 -36.94 -18.45 23.89
N VAL A 65 -36.28 -17.29 23.74
CA VAL A 65 -36.34 -16.01 24.48
C VAL A 65 -37.45 -15.82 25.54
N THR A 66 -37.10 -15.32 26.74
CA THR A 66 -37.50 -13.98 27.29
C THR A 66 -37.16 -13.84 28.79
N LYS A 67 -36.48 -12.76 29.19
CA LYS A 67 -36.70 -12.13 30.51
C LYS A 67 -36.32 -10.64 30.56
N THR A 68 -37.19 -9.84 31.15
CA THR A 68 -37.03 -8.38 31.38
C THR A 68 -36.24 -8.07 32.66
N ALA A 69 -35.58 -6.90 32.70
CA ALA A 69 -34.77 -6.35 33.80
C ALA A 69 -35.58 -5.99 35.09
N PRO A 70 -34.94 -5.52 36.18
CA PRO A 70 -34.47 -4.11 36.27
C PRO A 70 -33.09 -3.91 36.97
N ALA A 71 -32.67 -2.64 37.08
CA ALA A 71 -31.31 -2.16 37.38
C ALA A 71 -31.03 -1.76 38.84
N ALA A 72 -29.74 -1.57 39.19
CA ALA A 72 -29.20 -0.46 40.02
C ALA A 72 -27.65 -0.52 40.16
N GLY A 73 -27.00 0.64 40.34
CA GLY A 73 -25.55 0.82 40.60
C GLY A 73 -24.92 1.84 39.63
N THR A 74 -24.32 2.99 39.95
CA THR A 74 -23.70 3.63 41.13
C THR A 74 -22.18 3.82 40.95
N ASP A 75 -21.81 5.09 40.77
CA ASP A 75 -20.57 5.82 41.08
C ASP A 75 -19.15 5.35 40.71
N ALA A 76 -18.48 6.30 40.02
CA ALA A 76 -17.19 6.93 40.34
C ALA A 76 -15.82 6.28 40.02
N ALA A 77 -15.01 7.09 39.29
CA ALA A 77 -13.59 7.41 39.50
C ALA A 77 -12.50 6.30 39.43
N ALA A 78 -11.27 6.54 38.99
CA ALA A 78 -10.63 7.62 38.21
C ALA A 78 -9.20 7.15 37.80
N GLU A 79 -8.46 7.98 37.06
CA GLU A 79 -7.02 7.87 36.71
C GLU A 79 -6.69 6.75 35.69
N ASP A 80 -6.21 7.01 34.47
CA ASP A 80 -5.12 7.88 33.97
C ASP A 80 -3.73 7.22 34.10
N THR A 81 -3.23 6.68 32.98
CA THR A 81 -1.78 6.55 32.73
C THR A 81 -1.45 6.56 31.23
N ALA A 82 -0.90 7.70 30.78
CA ALA A 82 0.11 7.84 29.72
C ALA A 82 -0.14 7.25 28.32
N GLU A 83 -0.59 8.11 27.41
CA GLU A 83 -0.12 8.11 26.02
C GLU A 83 1.37 8.53 26.01
N GLU A 84 2.24 7.81 25.30
CA GLU A 84 3.55 8.35 24.90
C GLU A 84 3.38 9.10 23.57
N GLU A 85 3.25 10.43 23.65
CA GLU A 85 3.61 11.29 22.53
C GLU A 85 5.13 11.23 22.33
N THR A 86 5.59 10.55 21.28
CA THR A 86 6.94 10.78 20.74
C THR A 86 6.89 11.95 19.77
N GLY A 87 6.67 13.16 20.29
CA GLY A 87 6.94 14.39 19.57
C GLY A 87 8.44 14.48 19.27
N GLY A 88 8.80 14.30 18.00
CA GLY A 88 10.18 14.25 17.50
C GLY A 88 10.46 15.29 16.44
N GLU A 89 10.15 16.56 16.70
CA GLU A 89 10.52 17.64 15.77
C GLU A 89 12.02 17.98 15.87
N GLU A 90 12.82 17.35 15.00
CA GLU A 90 13.97 18.02 14.40
C GLU A 90 13.73 18.16 12.89
N ALA A 91 13.17 19.31 12.50
CA ALA A 91 12.92 19.66 11.11
C ALA A 91 14.25 19.85 10.34
N GLY A 92 14.66 18.81 9.61
CA GLY A 92 15.50 18.94 8.42
C GLY A 92 14.60 19.15 7.20
N SER A 93 14.62 20.35 6.61
CA SER A 93 13.95 20.70 5.34
C SER A 93 12.44 20.38 5.21
N GLY A 94 11.62 21.07 5.99
CA GLY A 94 10.32 21.62 5.55
C GLY A 94 9.13 20.67 5.39
N ASP A 95 9.25 19.69 4.48
CA ASP A 95 8.11 18.99 3.87
C ASP A 95 8.32 17.46 3.77
N ALA A 96 9.33 16.90 4.44
CA ALA A 96 9.68 15.48 4.38
C ALA A 96 9.30 14.69 5.65
N TYR A 97 8.80 13.47 5.45
CA TYR A 97 8.51 12.45 6.47
C TYR A 97 9.77 11.66 6.85
N ALA A 98 9.78 10.99 8.00
CA ALA A 98 10.84 10.04 8.35
C ALA A 98 10.79 8.78 7.48
N LEU A 99 11.93 8.10 7.31
CA LEU A 99 12.03 6.89 6.48
C LEU A 99 11.09 5.74 6.91
N ASP A 100 10.62 5.69 8.16
CA ASP A 100 9.70 4.66 8.67
C ASP A 100 8.28 5.17 8.97
N ASP A 101 7.97 6.41 8.58
CA ASP A 101 6.61 6.96 8.69
C ASP A 101 5.60 6.26 7.75
N THR A 102 4.32 6.49 8.02
CA THR A 102 3.21 6.11 7.15
C THR A 102 2.50 7.36 6.67
N VAL A 103 2.43 7.53 5.34
CA VAL A 103 1.76 8.66 4.69
C VAL A 103 0.43 8.20 4.10
N VAL A 104 -0.61 9.00 4.30
CA VAL A 104 -1.95 8.77 3.73
C VAL A 104 -2.15 9.77 2.59
N TYR A 105 -2.36 9.24 1.39
CA TYR A 105 -2.65 10.01 0.18
C TYR A 105 -4.17 10.22 0.05
N ASP A 106 -4.55 11.05 -0.92
CA ASP A 106 -5.94 11.15 -1.34
C ASP A 106 -6.53 9.76 -1.68
N HIS A 107 -7.85 9.64 -1.50
CA HIS A 107 -8.58 8.38 -1.66
C HIS A 107 -8.19 7.26 -0.69
N ASP A 108 -7.69 7.56 0.52
CA ASP A 108 -7.45 6.59 1.60
C ASP A 108 -6.42 5.49 1.21
N VAL A 109 -5.39 5.86 0.45
CA VAL A 109 -4.25 4.99 0.14
C VAL A 109 -3.10 5.31 1.09
N GLU A 110 -2.62 4.32 1.85
CA GLU A 110 -1.49 4.49 2.76
C GLU A 110 -0.22 3.91 2.15
N VAL A 111 0.91 4.62 2.25
CA VAL A 111 2.24 4.09 1.92
C VAL A 111 3.15 4.19 3.14
N SER A 112 3.95 3.15 3.36
CA SER A 112 4.98 3.10 4.40
C SER A 112 6.21 2.38 3.88
N LEU A 113 7.40 2.85 4.28
CA LEU A 113 8.68 2.22 3.94
C LEU A 113 9.27 1.53 5.18
N SER A 114 9.99 0.43 4.99
CA SER A 114 10.54 -0.34 6.11
C SER A 114 11.68 -1.27 5.70
N GLY A 115 12.39 -1.86 6.66
CA GLY A 115 13.35 -2.95 6.38
C GLY A 115 14.60 -2.52 5.59
N PHE A 116 14.98 -1.24 5.67
CA PHE A 116 16.17 -0.68 5.03
C PHE A 116 17.42 -1.52 5.31
N SER A 117 18.09 -1.95 4.24
CA SER A 117 19.33 -2.73 4.32
C SER A 117 20.22 -2.45 3.11
N ARG A 118 21.54 -2.40 3.33
CA ARG A 118 22.52 -2.19 2.26
C ARG A 118 22.90 -3.47 1.55
N GLY A 119 23.24 -3.36 0.27
CA GLY A 119 23.76 -4.44 -0.55
C GLY A 119 24.73 -3.96 -1.63
N VAL A 120 25.10 -4.90 -2.50
CA VAL A 120 25.79 -4.66 -3.77
C VAL A 120 25.12 -5.57 -4.78
N SER A 121 24.77 -5.04 -5.95
CA SER A 121 24.08 -5.80 -7.00
C SER A 121 25.01 -6.81 -7.69
N SER A 122 24.43 -7.82 -8.32
CA SER A 122 25.15 -8.89 -9.00
C SER A 122 25.81 -8.44 -10.32
N GLU A 123 26.53 -9.36 -10.97
CA GLU A 123 27.04 -9.17 -12.34
C GLU A 123 25.95 -9.29 -13.43
N TYR A 124 24.73 -9.67 -13.06
CA TYR A 124 23.56 -9.77 -13.96
C TYR A 124 22.52 -8.68 -13.70
N ALA A 125 22.80 -7.79 -12.75
CA ALA A 125 21.92 -6.71 -12.34
C ALA A 125 21.99 -5.49 -13.26
N ALA A 126 20.99 -4.63 -13.18
CA ALA A 126 21.00 -3.31 -13.78
C ALA A 126 20.78 -2.25 -12.69
N PRO A 127 21.76 -1.39 -12.39
CA PRO A 127 23.18 -1.44 -12.79
C PRO A 127 23.97 -2.60 -12.11
N GLU A 128 25.00 -3.11 -12.78
CA GLU A 128 25.88 -4.20 -12.30
C GLU A 128 26.82 -3.76 -11.18
N ASN A 129 27.10 -4.63 -10.19
CA ASN A 129 28.11 -4.43 -9.14
C ASN A 129 27.96 -3.13 -8.31
N THR A 130 26.76 -2.54 -8.28
CA THR A 130 26.47 -1.22 -7.72
C THR A 130 26.06 -1.31 -6.24
N PRO A 131 26.65 -0.50 -5.35
CA PRO A 131 26.20 -0.39 -3.96
C PRO A 131 24.79 0.20 -3.87
N TYR A 132 23.90 -0.44 -3.11
CA TYR A 132 22.50 -0.07 -3.05
C TYR A 132 21.96 -0.08 -1.61
N VAL A 133 20.83 0.60 -1.42
CA VAL A 133 19.90 0.38 -0.32
C VAL A 133 18.65 -0.30 -0.88
N LYS A 134 18.16 -1.33 -0.17
CA LYS A 134 16.86 -1.94 -0.43
C LYS A 134 15.94 -1.78 0.77
N PHE A 135 14.66 -1.64 0.51
CA PHE A 135 13.61 -1.48 1.50
C PHE A 135 12.31 -2.11 1.00
N THR A 136 11.39 -2.39 1.92
CA THR A 136 10.04 -2.85 1.63
C THR A 136 9.13 -1.65 1.56
N ILE A 137 8.49 -1.45 0.40
CA ILE A 137 7.36 -0.54 0.26
C ILE A 137 6.10 -1.34 0.58
N LYS A 138 5.28 -0.82 1.50
CA LYS A 138 3.95 -1.37 1.81
C LYS A 138 2.90 -0.34 1.45
N VAL A 139 2.00 -0.73 0.55
CA VAL A 139 0.83 0.04 0.14
C VAL A 139 -0.42 -0.60 0.72
N VAL A 140 -1.29 0.17 1.37
CA VAL A 140 -2.60 -0.25 1.88
C VAL A 140 -3.67 0.53 1.16
N ASN A 141 -4.59 -0.17 0.48
CA ASN A 141 -5.72 0.46 -0.19
C ASN A 141 -6.95 0.36 0.74
N ASN A 142 -7.24 1.42 1.49
CA ASN A 142 -8.46 1.52 2.31
C ASN A 142 -9.64 2.13 1.53
N SER A 143 -9.44 2.52 0.26
CA SER A 143 -10.46 3.04 -0.64
C SER A 143 -11.51 1.99 -1.05
N ASP A 144 -12.63 2.47 -1.62
CA ASP A 144 -13.65 1.63 -2.28
C ASP A 144 -13.25 1.16 -3.71
N SER A 145 -12.13 1.64 -4.26
CA SER A 145 -11.67 1.38 -5.63
C SER A 145 -10.46 0.44 -5.66
N ALA A 146 -10.01 0.05 -6.85
CA ALA A 146 -8.75 -0.69 -7.02
C ALA A 146 -7.63 0.26 -7.46
N VAL A 147 -6.52 0.27 -6.73
CA VAL A 147 -5.28 1.00 -7.08
C VAL A 147 -4.48 0.15 -8.07
N ASP A 148 -3.91 0.76 -9.12
CA ASP A 148 -2.99 0.08 -10.03
C ASP A 148 -1.54 0.34 -9.60
N ALA A 149 -0.86 -0.68 -9.09
CA ALA A 149 0.49 -0.52 -8.55
C ALA A 149 1.57 -0.37 -9.66
N ASN A 150 1.18 -0.49 -10.93
CA ASN A 150 2.00 -0.17 -12.10
C ASN A 150 2.06 1.36 -12.35
N GLU A 151 1.07 2.13 -11.89
CA GLU A 151 1.00 3.59 -12.07
C GLU A 151 1.79 4.37 -11.00
N MET A 152 2.25 3.67 -9.96
CA MET A 152 3.09 4.21 -8.87
C MET A 152 4.47 4.65 -9.39
N THR A 153 4.99 5.74 -8.85
CA THR A 153 6.38 6.19 -9.07
C THR A 153 7.16 6.11 -7.76
N VAL A 154 8.45 5.77 -7.88
CA VAL A 154 9.41 5.80 -6.77
C VAL A 154 10.72 6.34 -7.31
N SER A 155 11.19 7.44 -6.73
CA SER A 155 12.47 8.09 -7.04
C SER A 155 13.36 8.09 -5.79
N CYS A 156 14.68 8.15 -5.98
CA CYS A 156 15.63 8.17 -4.89
C CYS A 156 16.68 9.26 -5.08
N ALA A 157 17.06 9.94 -4.01
CA ALA A 157 18.21 10.84 -3.97
C ALA A 157 19.07 10.56 -2.73
N TYR A 158 20.37 10.85 -2.82
CA TYR A 158 21.32 10.60 -1.74
C TYR A 158 22.33 11.74 -1.55
N GLY A 159 22.83 11.83 -0.30
CA GLY A 159 23.87 12.77 0.12
C GLY A 159 23.45 14.25 0.12
N ASP A 160 24.29 15.10 0.69
CA ASP A 160 24.00 16.54 0.90
C ASP A 160 23.76 17.33 -0.40
N GLU A 161 24.25 16.82 -1.54
CA GLU A 161 24.11 17.45 -2.86
C GLU A 161 22.81 17.02 -3.59
N GLY A 162 21.98 16.15 -2.99
CA GLY A 162 20.70 15.73 -3.58
C GLY A 162 20.88 14.95 -4.89
N ARG A 163 21.81 13.99 -4.92
CA ARG A 163 22.13 13.23 -6.14
C ARG A 163 21.10 12.13 -6.38
N GLU A 164 20.49 12.13 -7.56
CA GLU A 164 19.60 11.06 -8.03
C GLU A 164 20.31 9.69 -7.99
N GLY A 165 19.62 8.68 -7.44
CA GLY A 165 20.07 7.30 -7.35
C GLY A 165 19.23 6.39 -8.25
N GLU A 166 19.89 5.68 -9.17
CA GLU A 166 19.23 4.79 -10.14
C GLU A 166 18.56 3.60 -9.43
N SER A 167 17.37 3.19 -9.90
CA SER A 167 16.69 1.97 -9.45
C SER A 167 17.54 0.73 -9.75
N VAL A 168 17.63 -0.20 -8.79
CA VAL A 168 18.47 -1.40 -8.92
C VAL A 168 17.60 -2.64 -9.15
N TYR A 169 17.80 -3.28 -10.30
CA TYR A 169 17.14 -4.51 -10.71
C TYR A 169 18.09 -5.71 -10.63
N ASP A 170 17.73 -6.74 -9.87
CA ASP A 170 18.54 -7.95 -9.60
C ASP A 170 17.63 -9.10 -9.12
N GLU A 171 18.19 -10.27 -8.79
CA GLU A 171 17.40 -11.37 -8.21
C GLU A 171 16.68 -10.95 -6.91
N GLY A 172 15.34 -10.89 -6.96
CA GLY A 172 14.49 -10.45 -5.85
C GLY A 172 14.39 -8.93 -5.67
N LEU A 173 14.90 -8.16 -6.64
CA LEU A 173 14.73 -6.72 -6.78
C LEU A 173 14.05 -6.46 -8.14
N ASP A 174 12.77 -6.84 -8.24
CA ASP A 174 12.02 -6.82 -9.50
C ASP A 174 11.48 -5.41 -9.88
N GLY A 175 11.66 -4.42 -9.00
CA GLY A 175 11.15 -3.06 -9.17
C GLY A 175 9.70 -2.91 -8.73
N LEU A 176 8.90 -2.20 -9.52
CA LEU A 176 7.49 -1.93 -9.23
C LEU A 176 6.60 -3.13 -9.65
N PRO A 177 5.55 -3.45 -8.89
CA PRO A 177 4.72 -4.63 -9.14
C PRO A 177 3.64 -4.38 -10.21
N ASP A 178 3.64 -5.19 -11.27
CA ASP A 178 2.58 -5.18 -12.30
C ASP A 178 1.30 -5.89 -11.80
N THR A 179 0.53 -5.21 -10.93
CA THR A 179 -0.71 -5.74 -10.36
C THR A 179 -1.62 -4.66 -9.79
N LYS A 180 -2.89 -5.02 -9.51
CA LYS A 180 -3.86 -4.14 -8.85
C LYS A 180 -4.08 -4.52 -7.39
N ILE A 181 -4.09 -3.51 -6.52
CA ILE A 181 -4.45 -3.64 -5.10
C ILE A 181 -5.95 -3.39 -4.98
N LEU A 182 -6.73 -4.43 -4.67
CA LEU A 182 -8.17 -4.30 -4.45
C LEU A 182 -8.48 -3.59 -3.12
N ALA A 183 -9.64 -2.94 -3.04
CA ALA A 183 -10.20 -2.33 -1.83
C ALA A 183 -10.05 -3.23 -0.58
N GLY A 184 -9.62 -2.64 0.53
CA GLY A 184 -9.39 -3.32 1.80
C GLY A 184 -8.22 -4.32 1.79
N ARG A 185 -7.29 -4.22 0.83
CA ARG A 185 -6.11 -5.08 0.74
C ARG A 185 -4.82 -4.27 0.76
N SER A 186 -3.73 -4.93 1.12
CA SER A 186 -2.38 -4.40 1.06
C SER A 186 -1.50 -5.18 0.10
N LEU A 187 -0.47 -4.52 -0.40
CA LEU A 187 0.64 -5.09 -1.15
C LEU A 187 1.95 -4.71 -0.46
N SER A 188 2.95 -5.59 -0.50
CA SER A 188 4.29 -5.29 -0.04
C SER A 188 5.30 -5.91 -1.00
N PHE A 189 6.30 -5.13 -1.39
CA PHE A 189 7.32 -5.51 -2.36
C PHE A 189 8.66 -4.86 -2.00
N THR A 190 9.76 -5.46 -2.46
CA THR A 190 11.10 -4.93 -2.26
C THR A 190 11.43 -3.96 -3.37
N TYR A 191 11.89 -2.76 -3.02
CA TYR A 191 12.47 -1.80 -3.95
C TYR A 191 13.93 -1.52 -3.56
N ALA A 192 14.74 -1.08 -4.52
CA ALA A 192 16.14 -0.74 -4.28
C ALA A 192 16.63 0.39 -5.17
N CYS A 193 17.53 1.20 -4.63
CA CYS A 193 18.15 2.35 -5.29
C CYS A 193 19.67 2.34 -5.05
N GLU A 194 20.44 2.90 -5.97
CA GLU A 194 21.85 3.21 -5.75
C GLU A 194 22.01 4.03 -4.46
N LEU A 195 22.91 3.57 -3.58
CA LEU A 195 23.37 4.33 -2.42
C LEU A 195 24.86 4.04 -2.23
N PRO A 196 25.76 4.96 -2.65
CA PRO A 196 27.20 4.73 -2.55
C PRO A 196 27.62 4.49 -1.09
N LYS A 197 28.62 3.62 -0.87
CA LYS A 197 29.01 3.10 0.46
C LYS A 197 29.42 4.13 1.52
N LYS A 198 29.53 5.41 1.15
CA LYS A 198 29.88 6.52 2.04
C LYS A 198 28.70 7.41 2.38
N GLU A 199 27.66 7.39 1.56
CA GLU A 199 26.44 8.17 1.76
C GLU A 199 25.54 7.44 2.75
N THR A 200 24.99 8.17 3.70
CA THR A 200 24.09 7.67 4.74
C THR A 200 22.71 8.32 4.66
N PHE A 201 22.65 9.61 4.32
CA PHE A 201 21.40 10.28 4.00
C PHE A 201 20.77 9.72 2.71
N LEU A 202 19.51 9.32 2.82
CA LEU A 202 18.64 8.87 1.73
C LEU A 202 17.35 9.70 1.75
N GLN A 203 16.92 10.10 0.57
CA GLN A 203 15.60 10.62 0.26
C GLN A 203 14.92 9.65 -0.71
N VAL A 204 13.67 9.27 -0.43
CA VAL A 204 12.81 8.44 -1.27
C VAL A 204 11.53 9.23 -1.54
N GLU A 205 11.23 9.44 -2.80
CA GLU A 205 10.04 10.16 -3.25
C GLU A 205 9.06 9.12 -3.82
N VAL A 206 7.79 9.19 -3.44
CA VAL A 206 6.78 8.19 -3.82
C VAL A 206 5.47 8.89 -4.20
N ALA A 207 4.83 8.44 -5.28
CA ALA A 207 3.43 8.73 -5.58
C ALA A 207 2.72 7.43 -6.00
N PRO A 208 1.54 7.08 -5.45
CA PRO A 208 0.86 5.82 -5.75
C PRO A 208 0.23 5.77 -7.15
N ASP A 209 0.00 6.92 -7.78
CA ASP A 209 -0.46 7.09 -9.16
C ASP A 209 0.00 8.45 -9.73
N PHE A 210 -0.36 8.74 -10.99
CA PHE A 210 0.03 9.97 -11.70
C PHE A 210 -0.75 11.24 -11.30
N ASP A 211 -1.86 11.11 -10.57
CA ASP A 211 -2.71 12.25 -10.16
C ASP A 211 -2.42 12.67 -8.70
N SER A 212 -1.75 11.82 -7.93
CA SER A 212 -1.36 12.03 -6.53
C SER A 212 -0.19 13.00 -6.36
N GLU A 213 -0.18 13.76 -5.26
CA GLU A 213 0.99 14.53 -4.83
C GLU A 213 2.10 13.59 -4.33
N GLU A 214 3.34 13.84 -4.75
CA GLU A 214 4.51 13.04 -4.39
C GLU A 214 4.93 13.32 -2.94
N SER A 215 5.08 12.27 -2.13
CA SER A 215 5.51 12.36 -0.74
C SER A 215 6.98 12.02 -0.59
N VAL A 216 7.69 12.82 0.20
CA VAL A 216 9.14 12.70 0.41
C VAL A 216 9.42 12.05 1.76
N PHE A 217 10.11 10.92 1.76
CA PHE A 217 10.61 10.22 2.95
C PHE A 217 12.12 10.41 3.04
N ALA A 218 12.65 10.96 4.13
CA ALA A 218 14.07 11.29 4.26
C ALA A 218 14.67 10.81 5.60
N GLY A 219 15.96 10.48 5.60
CA GLY A 219 16.67 10.10 6.82
C GLY A 219 17.97 9.31 6.60
N GLU A 220 18.53 8.83 7.71
CA GLU A 220 19.84 8.17 7.77
C GLU A 220 19.74 6.64 7.71
N VAL A 221 20.34 6.04 6.68
CA VAL A 221 20.45 4.58 6.50
C VAL A 221 21.81 4.08 7.00
N LYS A 222 21.80 3.06 7.86
CA LYS A 222 22.99 2.47 8.49
C LYS A 222 23.67 1.38 7.65
#